data_AF-A0A7X4YQ71-F1
#
_entry.id   AF-A0A7X4YQ71-F1
#
_cell.length_a   1.000
_cell.length_b   1.000
_cell.length_c   1.000
_cell.angle_alpha   90.00
_cell.angle_beta   90.00
_cell.angle_gamma   90.00
#
_symmetry.space_group_name_H-M   'P 1'
#
loop_
_entity.id
_entity.type
_entity.pdbx_description
1 polymer ?
#
loop_
_entity_poly.entity_id
_entity_poly.type
_entity_poly.pdbx_seq_one_letter_code
_entity_poly.pdbx_strand_id
1 'polypeptide(L)'
;MMSSGTNYEISDGMLRKRFFAIIRNEINIDDIQTIEIYNELKAGQIRINIASPDEDEYRLIFKSGEVMKIPSYYMNKRTSVGKYLAKKYKIKTKDTKKVKYLYG
;
A
#
# COMPACT_ATOMS: atom_id res chain seq x y z
N MET A 1 17.93 -5.80 -19.22
CA MET A 1 17.81 -5.34 -17.82
C MET A 1 16.70 -6.12 -17.16
N MET A 2 17.05 -7.10 -16.32
CA MET A 2 16.07 -7.88 -15.55
C MET A 2 15.57 -7.00 -14.41
N SER A 3 14.38 -6.41 -14.55
CA SER A 3 13.73 -5.70 -13.46
C SER A 3 13.47 -6.68 -12.32
N SER A 4 14.09 -6.43 -11.16
CA SER A 4 13.82 -7.12 -9.90
C SER A 4 12.42 -6.82 -9.40
N GLY A 5 11.44 -7.41 -10.09
CA GLY A 5 10.02 -7.13 -9.95
C GLY A 5 9.45 -7.87 -8.75
N THR A 6 9.37 -7.17 -7.63
CA THR A 6 8.34 -7.50 -6.64
C THR A 6 6.99 -7.16 -7.29
N ASN A 7 6.09 -8.13 -7.37
CA ASN A 7 4.74 -7.96 -7.90
C ASN A 7 3.72 -8.34 -6.83
N TYR A 8 2.60 -7.61 -6.79
CA TYR A 8 1.46 -7.95 -5.94
C TYR A 8 0.33 -8.45 -6.83
N GLU A 9 -0.20 -9.61 -6.49
CA GLU A 9 -1.34 -10.22 -7.16
C GLU A 9 -2.47 -10.42 -6.15
N ILE A 10 -3.69 -10.13 -6.57
CA ILE A 10 -4.88 -10.27 -5.74
C ILE A 10 -5.84 -11.23 -6.45
N SER A 11 -5.97 -12.44 -5.93
CA SER A 11 -6.83 -13.51 -6.45
C SER A 11 -7.43 -14.31 -5.31
N ASP A 12 -8.68 -14.75 -5.45
CA ASP A 12 -9.35 -15.70 -4.53
C ASP A 12 -9.34 -15.30 -3.03
N GLY A 13 -9.42 -14.01 -2.73
CA GLY A 13 -9.38 -13.55 -1.33
C GLY A 13 -7.98 -13.54 -0.72
N MET A 14 -6.94 -13.74 -1.54
CA MET A 14 -5.54 -13.70 -1.12
C MET A 14 -4.79 -12.55 -1.79
N LEU A 15 -3.91 -11.93 -1.01
CA LEU A 15 -2.87 -11.03 -1.50
C LEU A 15 -1.55 -11.79 -1.55
N ARG A 16 -1.03 -11.99 -2.76
CA ARG A 16 0.23 -12.71 -3.02
C ARG A 16 1.33 -11.73 -3.38
N LYS A 17 2.43 -11.77 -2.65
CA LYS A 17 3.66 -11.05 -2.98
C LYS A 17 4.61 -12.00 -3.71
N ARG A 18 4.86 -11.72 -4.99
CA ARG A 18 5.80 -12.47 -5.83
C ARG A 18 7.11 -11.71 -6.00
N PHE A 19 8.22 -12.43 -6.05
CA PHE A 19 9.54 -11.89 -6.43
C PHE A 19 10.14 -12.81 -7.49
N PHE A 20 10.36 -12.32 -8.71
CA PHE A 20 10.90 -13.11 -9.83
C PHE A 20 10.24 -14.50 -10.00
N ALA A 21 8.90 -14.54 -10.02
CA ALA A 21 8.07 -15.75 -10.14
C ALA A 21 7.95 -16.66 -8.90
N ILE A 22 8.72 -16.46 -7.84
CA ILE A 22 8.54 -17.18 -6.56
C ILE A 22 7.49 -16.44 -5.72
N ILE A 23 6.44 -17.14 -5.30
CA ILE A 23 5.50 -16.64 -4.27
C ILE A 23 6.28 -16.59 -2.96
N ARG A 24 6.53 -15.40 -2.44
CA ARG A 24 7.24 -15.25 -1.16
C ARG A 24 6.28 -15.24 0.01
N ASN A 25 5.18 -14.49 -0.11
CA ASN A 25 4.19 -14.37 0.95
C ASN A 25 2.78 -14.48 0.35
N GLU A 26 1.94 -15.29 0.98
CA GLU A 26 0.49 -15.33 0.75
C GLU A 26 -0.20 -14.83 2.02
N ILE A 27 -1.14 -13.92 1.82
CA ILE A 27 -1.80 -13.22 2.91
C ILE A 27 -3.29 -13.35 2.67
N ASN A 28 -4.01 -13.87 3.66
CA ASN A 28 -5.46 -13.86 3.58
C ASN A 28 -5.96 -12.43 3.77
N ILE A 29 -6.82 -11.97 2.86
CA ILE A 29 -7.38 -10.62 2.92
C ILE A 29 -8.30 -10.47 4.14
N ASP A 30 -8.92 -11.56 4.60
CA ASP A 30 -9.72 -11.56 5.83
C ASP A 30 -8.88 -11.33 7.10
N ASP A 31 -7.57 -11.56 7.05
CA ASP A 31 -6.67 -11.25 8.17
C ASP A 31 -6.36 -9.76 8.25
N ILE A 32 -6.67 -8.97 7.21
CA ILE A 32 -6.49 -7.52 7.22
C ILE A 32 -7.59 -6.90 8.07
N GLN A 33 -7.20 -6.32 9.20
CA GLN A 33 -8.10 -5.60 10.08
C GLN A 33 -8.40 -4.19 9.56
N THR A 34 -7.38 -3.47 9.13
CA THR A 34 -7.49 -2.06 8.70
C THR A 34 -6.39 -1.72 7.70
N ILE A 35 -6.69 -0.80 6.80
CA ILE A 35 -5.73 -0.26 5.84
C ILE A 35 -5.46 1.20 6.20
N GLU A 36 -4.23 1.51 6.60
CA GLU A 36 -3.80 2.89 6.81
C GLU A 36 -3.24 3.47 5.50
N ILE A 37 -3.81 4.58 5.05
CA ILE A 37 -3.30 5.38 3.94
C ILE A 37 -2.33 6.37 4.53
N TYR A 38 -1.05 6.21 4.25
CA TYR A 38 0.01 7.00 4.86
C TYR A 38 0.56 8.04 3.89
N ASN A 39 0.57 9.28 4.36
CA ASN A 39 1.07 10.44 3.64
C ASN A 39 2.13 11.14 4.49
N GLU A 40 3.36 11.21 3.99
CA GLU A 40 4.43 11.99 4.60
C GLU A 40 4.59 13.31 3.86
N LEU A 41 4.11 14.40 4.46
CA LEU A 41 4.31 15.74 3.94
C LEU A 41 5.52 16.36 4.64
N LYS A 42 6.52 16.78 3.85
CA LYS A 42 7.62 17.61 4.36
C LYS A 42 7.18 19.07 4.32
N ALA A 43 7.20 19.73 5.47
CA ALA A 43 6.87 21.15 5.54
C ALA A 43 7.85 21.97 4.67
N GLY A 44 7.34 22.86 3.82
CA GLY A 44 8.14 23.72 2.93
C GLY A 44 8.42 23.18 1.52
N GLN A 45 7.94 21.98 1.15
CA GLN A 45 8.03 21.48 -0.23
C GLN A 45 6.71 21.64 -0.99
N ILE A 46 6.79 22.24 -2.19
CA ILE A 46 5.71 22.22 -3.18
C ILE A 46 5.77 20.85 -3.88
N ARG A 47 4.76 19.99 -3.65
CA ARG A 47 4.61 18.73 -4.39
C ARG A 47 3.97 19.02 -5.75
N ILE A 48 4.73 18.87 -6.82
CA ILE A 48 4.20 18.85 -8.20
C ILE A 48 3.97 17.38 -8.57
N ASN A 49 2.77 16.86 -8.32
CA ASN A 49 2.37 15.52 -8.73
C ASN A 49 1.89 15.56 -10.19
N ILE A 50 2.76 15.18 -11.13
CA ILE A 50 2.36 14.94 -12.52
C ILE A 50 1.85 13.50 -12.60
N ALA A 51 0.52 13.34 -12.57
CA ALA A 51 -0.20 12.08 -12.79
C ALA A 51 0.07 10.90 -11.82
N SER A 52 0.71 11.13 -10.67
CA SER A 52 0.91 10.11 -9.62
C SER A 52 -0.09 10.25 -8.48
N PRO A 53 -0.45 9.16 -7.75
CA PRO A 53 -1.35 9.26 -6.60
C PRO A 53 -0.75 10.21 -5.54
N ASP A 54 -1.59 11.00 -4.87
CA ASP A 54 -1.18 11.86 -3.75
C ASP A 54 -0.72 11.08 -2.49
N GLU A 55 -0.69 9.75 -2.59
CA GLU A 55 -0.44 8.81 -1.52
C GLU A 55 0.99 8.28 -1.56
N ASP A 56 1.70 8.26 -0.43
CA ASP A 56 3.09 7.80 -0.37
C ASP A 56 3.18 6.26 -0.16
N GLU A 57 2.42 5.72 0.79
CA GLU A 57 2.38 4.28 1.06
C GLU A 57 1.05 3.83 1.70
N TYR A 58 0.75 2.53 1.61
CA TYR A 58 -0.31 1.88 2.37
C TYR A 58 0.28 0.95 3.42
N ARG A 59 -0.36 0.90 4.58
CA ARG A 59 -0.03 -0.04 5.64
C ARG A 59 -1.21 -0.96 5.89
N LEU A 60 -1.06 -2.23 5.57
CA LEU A 60 -2.01 -3.27 5.92
C LEU A 60 -1.76 -3.65 7.38
N ILE A 61 -2.72 -3.38 8.24
CA ILE A 61 -2.70 -3.78 9.65
C ILE A 61 -3.47 -5.10 9.74
N PHE A 62 -2.78 -6.15 10.15
CA PHE A 62 -3.38 -7.46 10.33
C PHE A 62 -3.99 -7.61 11.72
N LYS A 63 -4.96 -8.52 11.86
CA LYS A 63 -5.55 -8.90 13.14
C LYS A 63 -4.51 -9.43 14.14
N SER A 64 -3.39 -9.98 13.64
CA SER A 64 -2.24 -10.42 14.43
C SER A 64 -1.44 -9.25 15.06
N GLY A 65 -1.71 -8.01 14.64
CA GLY A 65 -0.92 -6.83 15.01
C GLY A 65 0.28 -6.58 14.10
N GLU A 66 0.57 -7.47 13.15
CA GLU A 66 1.60 -7.25 12.15
C GLU A 66 1.21 -6.14 11.17
N VAL A 67 2.22 -5.44 10.64
CA VAL A 67 2.01 -4.34 9.69
C VAL A 67 2.82 -4.58 8.42
N MET A 68 2.15 -4.69 7.28
CA MET A 68 2.79 -4.76 5.98
C MET A 68 2.71 -3.43 5.24
N LYS A 69 3.86 -2.92 4.82
CA LYS A 69 3.97 -1.70 4.02
C LYS A 69 3.96 -2.02 2.53
N ILE A 70 3.07 -1.37 1.80
CA ILE A 70 2.95 -1.48 0.34
C ILE A 70 3.10 -0.07 -0.24
N PRO A 71 4.18 0.19 -1.00
CA PRO A 71 4.37 1.47 -1.67
C PRO A 71 3.22 1.80 -2.63
N SER A 72 2.88 3.09 -2.77
CA SER A 72 1.72 3.52 -3.55
C SER A 72 1.83 3.31 -5.06
N TYR A 73 3.06 3.19 -5.58
CA TYR A 73 3.33 2.90 -6.99
C TYR A 73 2.91 1.49 -7.44
N TYR A 74 2.55 0.60 -6.49
CA TYR A 74 1.92 -0.68 -6.83
C TYR A 74 0.44 -0.51 -7.16
N MET A 75 0.16 -0.51 -8.47
CA MET A 75 -1.16 -0.27 -9.03
C MET A 75 -1.73 -1.49 -9.74
N ASN A 76 -3.04 -1.69 -9.61
CA ASN A 76 -3.83 -2.64 -10.39
C ASN A 76 -4.77 -1.86 -11.33
N LYS A 77 -4.51 -1.90 -12.64
CA LYS A 77 -5.37 -1.36 -13.72
C LYS A 77 -5.80 0.13 -13.62
N ARG A 78 -5.22 0.93 -12.69
CA ARG A 78 -5.45 2.36 -12.36
C ARG A 78 -5.86 2.62 -10.90
N THR A 79 -6.07 1.58 -10.10
CA THR A 79 -6.34 1.71 -8.66
C THR A 79 -5.16 1.15 -7.88
N SER A 80 -4.71 1.84 -6.84
CA SER A 80 -3.67 1.29 -5.96
C SER A 80 -4.14 0.03 -5.24
N VAL A 81 -3.19 -0.83 -4.85
CA VAL A 81 -3.49 -2.08 -4.13
C VAL A 81 -4.32 -1.81 -2.86
N GLY A 82 -3.96 -0.79 -2.07
CA GLY A 82 -4.70 -0.44 -0.85
C GLY A 82 -6.15 -0.01 -1.11
N LYS A 83 -6.38 0.88 -2.09
CA LYS A 83 -7.73 1.31 -2.47
C LYS A 83 -8.56 0.18 -3.06
N TYR A 84 -7.94 -0.70 -3.85
CA TYR A 84 -8.62 -1.86 -4.41
C TYR A 84 -9.10 -2.81 -3.32
N LEU A 85 -8.23 -3.12 -2.35
CA LEU A 85 -8.56 -3.98 -1.20
C LEU A 85 -9.69 -3.38 -0.36
N ALA A 86 -9.58 -2.11 0.00
CA ALA A 86 -10.61 -1.39 0.74
C ALA A 86 -11.97 -1.44 0.04
N LYS A 87 -12.00 -1.13 -1.27
CA LYS A 87 -13.26 -1.07 -2.04
C LYS A 87 -13.86 -2.45 -2.28
N LYS A 88 -13.07 -3.44 -2.68
CA LYS A 88 -13.56 -4.77 -3.05
C LYS A 88 -13.96 -5.60 -1.84
N TYR A 89 -13.18 -5.54 -0.76
CA TYR A 89 -13.38 -6.36 0.44
C TYR A 89 -14.00 -5.57 1.61
N LYS A 90 -14.42 -4.31 1.37
CA LYS A 90 -15.05 -3.43 2.38
C LYS A 90 -14.22 -3.29 3.67
N ILE A 91 -12.90 -3.34 3.55
CA ILE A 91 -11.98 -3.20 4.67
C ILE A 91 -11.96 -1.72 5.11
N LYS A 92 -11.97 -1.48 6.42
CA LYS A 92 -11.90 -0.12 6.97
C LYS A 92 -10.59 0.53 6.58
N THR A 93 -10.68 1.77 6.08
CA THR A 93 -9.52 2.61 5.78
C THR A 93 -9.37 3.69 6.85
N LYS A 94 -8.11 4.06 7.12
CA LYS A 94 -7.77 5.16 8.00
C LYS A 94 -6.72 6.04 7.32
N ASP A 95 -7.05 7.31 7.14
CA ASP A 95 -6.10 8.29 6.62
C ASP A 95 -5.15 8.76 7.72
N THR A 96 -3.86 8.56 7.51
CA THR A 96 -2.80 9.01 8.42
C THR A 96 -1.89 9.98 7.67
N LYS A 97 -1.99 11.26 8.03
CA LYS A 97 -1.08 12.30 7.55
C LYS A 97 -0.03 12.57 8.62
N LYS A 98 1.25 12.32 8.31
CA LYS A 98 2.35 12.82 9.13
C LYS A 98 2.99 14.01 8.43
N VAL A 99 3.02 15.14 9.12
CA VAL A 99 3.81 16.30 8.72
C VAL A 99 5.16 16.14 9.41
N LYS A 100 6.23 15.95 8.63
CA LYS A 100 7.59 15.98 9.15
C LYS A 100 8.07 17.43 9.13
N TYR A 101 8.18 18.02 10.32
CA TYR A 101 8.77 19.35 10.49
C TYR A 101 10.29 19.24 10.31
N LEU A 102 10.89 20.20 9.61
CA LEU A 102 12.33 20.28 9.35
C LEU A 102 13.16 20.60 10.61
N TYR A 103 12.51 20.87 11.75
CA TYR A 103 13.16 21.21 13.00
C TYR A 103 12.66 20.31 14.12
N GLY A 104 13.56 19.45 14.59
CA GLY A 104 13.42 18.50 15.70
C GLY A 104 14.71 17.72 15.82
#